data_AF-A0A821DUS0-F1
#
_entry.id   AF-A0A821DUS0-F1
#
_cell.length_a   1.000
_cell.length_b   1.000
_cell.length_c   1.000
_cell.angle_alpha   90.00
_cell.angle_beta   90.00
_cell.angle_gamma   90.00
#
_symmetry.space_group_name_H-M   'P 1'
#
loop_
_entity.id
_entity.type
_entity.pdbx_description
1 polymer ?
#
loop_
_entity_poly.entity_id
_entity_poly.type
_entity_poly.pdbx_seq_one_letter_code
_entity_poly.pdbx_strand_id
1 'polypeptide(L)' 'QAEEKRLQTIVLQWSAGASKKANPRTTFIQNRINTLHDRYDNGAIDSSDLLTGLSMLIGKKKK' A
#
# COMPACT_ATOMS: atom_id res chain seq x y z
N GLN A 1 18.88 -6.03 -21.34
CA GLN A 1 19.59 -6.49 -20.13
C GLN A 1 19.72 -5.45 -19.02
N ALA A 2 19.94 -4.15 -19.30
CA ALA A 2 20.04 -3.12 -18.26
C ALA A 2 18.69 -2.81 -17.56
N GLU A 3 17.58 -2.81 -18.30
CA GLU A 3 16.24 -2.51 -17.77
C GLU A 3 15.73 -3.60 -16.82
N GLU A 4 15.99 -4.86 -17.15
CA GLU A 4 15.62 -6.02 -16.34
C GLU A 4 16.32 -6.01 -14.97
N LYS A 5 17.60 -5.61 -14.94
CA LYS A 5 18.34 -5.43 -13.67
C LYS A 5 17.73 -4.31 -12.82
N ARG A 6 17.25 -3.21 -13.43
CA ARG A 6 16.58 -2.13 -12.69
C ARG A 6 15.27 -2.61 -12.06
N LEU A 7 14.48 -3.37 -12.79
CA LEU A 7 13.24 -3.94 -12.27
C LEU A 7 13.52 -4.91 -11.11
N GLN A 8 14.52 -5.79 -11.26
CA GLN A 8 14.93 -6.70 -10.20
C GLN A 8 15.40 -5.96 -8.93
N THR A 9 16.17 -4.87 -9.07
CA THR A 9 16.59 -4.05 -7.93
C THR A 9 15.41 -3.39 -7.22
N ILE A 10 14.44 -2.87 -7.96
CA ILE A 10 13.23 -2.24 -7.38
C ILE A 10 12.43 -3.28 -6.59
N VAL A 11 12.26 -4.48 -7.14
CA VAL A 11 11.54 -5.59 -6.48
C VAL A 11 12.26 -6.05 -5.20
N LEU A 12 13.60 -6.19 -5.25
CA LEU A 12 14.43 -6.54 -4.10
C LEU A 12 14.36 -5.48 -2.99
N GLN A 13 14.37 -4.20 -3.35
CA GLN A 13 14.27 -3.10 -2.39
C GLN A 13 12.88 -3.03 -1.74
N TRP A 14 11.81 -3.26 -2.51
CA TRP A 14 10.44 -3.30 -1.99
C TRP A 14 10.23 -4.47 -1.02
N SER A 15 10.76 -5.64 -1.36
CA SER A 15 10.69 -6.84 -0.52
C SER A 15 11.58 -6.76 0.72
N ALA A 16 12.76 -6.14 0.65
CA ALA A 16 13.62 -5.92 1.81
C ALA A 16 13.01 -4.95 2.84
N GLY A 17 12.21 -3.97 2.40
CA GLY A 17 11.46 -3.07 3.28
C GLY A 17 10.30 -3.73 4.04
N ALA A 18 9.79 -4.87 3.54
CA ALA A 18 8.70 -5.63 4.15
C ALA A 18 9.15 -6.52 5.32
N SER A 19 10.46 -6.69 5.54
CA SER A 19 11.05 -7.62 6.51
C SER A 19 11.54 -6.93 7.81
N LYS A 20 10.83 -5.91 8.30
CA LYS A 20 10.95 -5.46 9.70
C LYS A 20 9.70 -5.90 10.44
N LYS A 21 9.87 -6.47 11.65
CA LYS A 21 8.79 -6.93 12.56
C LYS A 21 7.52 -6.10 12.34
N ALA A 22 6.47 -6.72 11.80
CA ALA A 22 5.23 -6.05 11.45
C ALA A 22 4.71 -5.34 12.70
N ASN A 23 4.87 -4.02 12.74
CA ASN A 23 4.32 -3.21 13.82
C ASN A 23 2.80 -3.40 13.74
N PRO A 24 2.08 -3.75 14.82
CA PRO A 24 0.64 -3.98 14.77
C PRO A 24 -0.14 -2.79 14.18
N ARG A 25 0.39 -1.57 14.30
CA ARG A 25 -0.16 -0.39 13.59
C ARG A 25 0.04 -0.47 12.07
N THR A 26 1.21 -0.91 11.62
CA THR A 26 1.50 -1.15 10.20
C THR A 26 0.60 -2.24 9.65
N THR A 27 0.39 -3.35 10.39
CA THR A 27 -0.53 -4.43 9.99
C THR A 27 -1.97 -3.94 9.85
N PHE A 28 -2.45 -3.11 10.78
CA PHE A 28 -3.81 -2.54 10.70
C PHE A 28 -3.99 -1.61 9.50
N ILE A 29 -3.01 -0.74 9.25
CA ILE A 29 -3.04 0.17 8.08
C ILE A 29 -2.97 -0.64 6.79
N GLN A 30 -2.09 -1.64 6.73
CA GLN A 30 -1.96 -2.54 5.58
C GLN A 30 -3.27 -3.26 5.28
N ASN A 31 -3.93 -3.81 6.30
CA ASN A 31 -5.19 -4.51 6.12
C ASN A 31 -6.28 -3.57 5.55
N ARG A 32 -6.29 -2.31 6.01
CA ARG A 32 -7.26 -1.31 5.56
C ARG A 32 -6.98 -0.82 4.13
N ILE A 33 -5.71 -0.72 3.73
CA ILE A 33 -5.31 -0.46 2.33
C ILE A 33 -5.76 -1.63 1.45
N ASN A 34 -5.52 -2.87 1.89
CA ASN A 34 -5.91 -4.07 1.14
C ASN A 34 -7.43 -4.12 0.94
N THR A 35 -8.23 -3.79 1.96
CA THR A 35 -9.70 -3.74 1.83
C THR A 35 -10.16 -2.65 0.85
N LEU A 36 -9.54 -1.47 0.84
CA LEU A 36 -9.88 -0.42 -0.12
C LEU A 36 -9.51 -0.82 -1.55
N HIS A 37 -8.34 -1.44 -1.72
CA HIS A 37 -7.91 -1.96 -3.01
C HIS A 37 -8.83 -3.07 -3.53
N ASP A 38 -9.20 -4.03 -2.68
CA ASP A 38 -10.14 -5.10 -3.04
C ASP A 38 -11.49 -4.54 -3.52
N ARG A 39 -12.02 -3.50 -2.85
CA ARG A 39 -13.25 -2.83 -3.30
C ARG A 39 -13.10 -2.14 -4.64
N TYR A 40 -11.93 -1.56 -4.93
CA TYR A 40 -11.65 -0.95 -6.23
C TYR A 40 -11.53 -2.01 -7.33
N ASP A 41 -10.79 -3.10 -7.06
CA ASP A 41 -10.58 -4.21 -7.99
C ASP A 41 -11.89 -4.94 -8.33
N ASN A 42 -12.77 -5.10 -7.33
CA ASN A 42 -14.11 -5.67 -7.50
C ASN A 42 -15.11 -4.68 -8.14
N GLY A 43 -14.68 -3.46 -8.49
CA GLY A 43 -15.55 -2.42 -9.07
C GLY A 43 -16.63 -1.88 -8.13
N ALA A 44 -16.48 -2.11 -6.81
CA ALA A 44 -17.42 -1.61 -5.81
C ALA A 44 -17.20 -0.13 -5.47
N ILE A 45 -16.02 0.42 -5.77
CA ILE A 45 -15.70 1.85 -5.64
C ILE A 45 -14.86 2.31 -6.83
N ASP A 46 -15.00 3.58 -7.20
CA ASP A 46 -14.21 4.19 -8.29
C ASP A 46 -12.84 4.70 -7.80
N SER A 47 -11.97 5.07 -8.74
CA SER A 47 -10.64 5.61 -8.43
C SER A 47 -10.69 6.87 -7.54
N SER A 48 -11.73 7.70 -7.66
CA SER A 48 -11.93 8.88 -6.81
C SER A 48 -12.19 8.50 -5.35
N ASP A 49 -12.96 7.43 -5.12
CA ASP A 49 -13.33 6.95 -3.79
C ASP A 49 -12.15 6.24 -3.13
N LEU A 50 -11.35 5.50 -3.91
CA LEU A 50 -10.09 4.92 -3.46
C LEU A 50 -9.13 6.01 -2.96
N LEU A 51 -8.90 7.06 -3.76
CA LEU A 51 -8.01 8.17 -3.40
C LEU A 51 -8.50 8.93 -2.17
N THR A 52 -9.82 9.14 -2.07
CA THR A 52 -10.44 9.78 -0.89
C THR A 52 -10.24 8.91 0.35
N GLY A 53 -10.49 7.61 0.27
CA GLY A 53 -10.30 6.66 1.38
C GLY A 53 -8.84 6.57 1.84
N LEU A 54 -7.88 6.61 0.91
CA LEU A 54 -6.45 6.64 1.22
C LEU A 54 -6.02 7.97 1.86
N SER A 55 -6.54 9.10 1.37
CA SER A 55 -6.26 10.42 1.96
C SER A 55 -6.72 10.52 3.42
N MET A 56 -7.93 10.01 3.72
CA MET A 56 -8.44 9.93 5.09
C MET A 56 -7.61 9.00 5.98
N LEU A 57 -7.00 7.96 5.40
CA LEU A 57 -6.13 7.02 6.13
C LEU A 57 -4.77 7.67 6.49
N ILE A 58 -4.23 8.52 5.61
CA ILE A 58 -2.96 9.22 5.79
C ILE A 58 -3.12 10.48 6.69
N GLY A 59 -4.31 11.08 6.71
CA GLY A 59 -4.60 12.36 7.37
C GLY A 59 -4.62 12.36 8.91
N LYS A 60 -4.57 11.22 9.60
CA LYS A 60 -4.53 11.19 11.07
C LYS A 60 -3.11 11.31 11.63
N LYS A 61 -2.44 12.45 11.43
CA LYS A 61 -1.38 12.87 12.36
C LYS A 61 -2.07 13.31 13.67
N LYS A 62 -1.97 12.49 14.71
CA LYS A 62 -2.24 12.98 16.08
C LYS A 62 -1.26 14.13 16.33
N LYS A 63 -1.79 15.35 16.57
CA LYS A 63 -1.06 16.37 17.31
C LYS A 63 -0.81 15.86 18.73
#